data_AF-A0A530AN73-F1
#
_entry.id   AF-A0A530AN73-F1
#
_cell.length_a   1.000
_cell.length_b   1.000
_cell.length_c   1.000
_cell.angle_alpha   90.00
_cell.angle_beta   90.00
_cell.angle_gamma   90.00
#
_symmetry.space_group_name_H-M   'P 1'
#
loop_
_entity.id
_entity.type
_entity.pdbx_description
1 polymer ?
#
loop_
_entity_poly.entity_id
_entity_poly.type
_entity_poly.pdbx_seq_one_letter_code
_entity_poly.pdbx_strand_id
1 'polypeptide(L)'
;MKSLTTGMVLAMLAFAGGAQAADCVDAKSAKAGFVLEKPGISSEFRLAPGGMVAVANKYQLDSPQTQYLYAGLIEVFRDSDTGRLSMIPLGDLRKLFPLKAGAKSKTEFVRLSSKKAPQGTETLALTVKGNDTYRLGDCKY
;
A
#
# COMPACT_ATOMS: atom_id res chain seq x y z
N MET A 1 52.35 -18.24 44.74
CA MET A 1 51.25 -17.28 44.48
C MET A 1 51.82 -16.09 43.73
N LYS A 2 51.53 -15.97 42.43
CA LYS A 2 51.90 -14.81 41.61
C LYS A 2 50.65 -14.40 40.85
N SER A 3 50.04 -13.30 41.26
CA SER A 3 48.87 -12.72 40.59
C SER A 3 49.32 -12.00 39.33
N LEU A 4 48.89 -12.49 38.18
CA LEU A 4 48.92 -11.77 36.90
C LEU A 4 47.57 -11.09 36.73
N THR A 5 47.51 -9.79 36.97
CA THR A 5 46.35 -8.95 36.67
C THR A 5 46.47 -8.47 35.22
N THR A 6 45.90 -9.23 34.30
CA THR A 6 45.73 -8.84 32.90
C THR A 6 44.52 -7.90 32.81
N GLY A 7 44.76 -6.61 32.63
CA GLY A 7 43.72 -5.60 32.40
C GLY A 7 43.04 -5.83 31.06
N MET A 8 41.79 -6.31 31.09
CA MET A 8 40.96 -6.50 29.91
C MET A 8 40.40 -5.13 29.48
N VAL A 9 40.95 -4.56 28.40
CA VAL A 9 40.36 -3.39 27.74
C VAL A 9 39.12 -3.85 26.99
N LEU A 10 37.94 -3.57 27.56
CA LEU A 10 36.66 -3.82 26.91
C LEU A 10 36.35 -2.64 25.97
N ALA A 11 36.73 -2.77 24.69
CA ALA A 11 36.33 -1.83 23.67
C ALA A 11 34.82 -1.94 23.41
N MET A 12 34.13 -0.81 23.59
CA MET A 12 32.70 -0.64 23.38
C MET A 12 32.30 -0.93 21.93
N LEU A 13 31.37 -1.87 21.73
CA LEU A 13 30.53 -1.94 20.54
C LEU A 13 29.10 -1.64 20.96
N ALA A 14 28.83 -0.36 21.23
CA ALA A 14 27.47 0.14 21.28
C ALA A 14 26.90 0.09 19.86
N PHE A 15 26.24 -1.02 19.51
CA PHE A 15 25.29 -1.03 18.41
C PHE A 15 24.08 -0.21 18.83
N ALA A 16 24.24 1.11 18.83
CA ALA A 16 23.12 2.03 18.70
C ALA A 16 22.62 1.88 17.26
N GLY A 17 21.87 0.80 17.01
CA GLY A 17 20.99 0.70 15.85
C GLY A 17 19.92 1.77 16.02
N GLY A 18 20.25 3.02 15.70
CA GLY A 18 19.23 4.00 15.38
C GLY A 18 18.39 3.35 14.28
N ALA A 19 17.10 3.15 14.56
CA ALA A 19 16.14 2.84 13.52
C ALA A 19 16.22 4.01 12.52
N GLN A 20 17.04 3.85 11.48
CA GLN A 20 17.11 4.80 10.39
C GLN A 20 15.69 4.84 9.83
N ALA A 21 15.02 5.99 9.96
CA ALA A 21 13.77 6.19 9.25
C ALA A 21 14.06 5.88 7.79
N ALA A 22 13.36 4.90 7.22
CA ALA A 22 13.56 4.52 5.84
C ALA A 22 13.35 5.76 4.96
N ASP A 23 14.16 5.89 3.90
CA ASP A 23 14.03 6.99 2.95
C ASP A 23 12.58 7.08 2.44
N CYS A 24 12.13 8.31 2.17
CA CYS A 24 10.81 8.54 1.58
C CYS A 24 10.67 7.80 0.26
N VAL A 25 9.55 7.09 0.10
CA VAL A 25 9.30 6.24 -1.07
C VAL A 25 9.06 7.12 -2.29
N ASP A 26 9.91 7.02 -3.31
CA ASP A 26 9.74 7.73 -4.57
C ASP A 26 9.31 6.77 -5.70
N ALA A 27 9.09 7.30 -6.90
CA ALA A 27 8.68 6.50 -8.05
C ALA A 27 9.71 5.42 -8.46
N LYS A 28 10.98 5.56 -8.06
CA LYS A 28 12.04 4.58 -8.34
C LYS A 28 12.03 3.48 -7.28
N SER A 29 12.03 3.82 -5.99
CA SER A 29 12.05 2.84 -4.90
C SER A 29 10.71 2.08 -4.81
N ALA A 30 9.59 2.72 -5.13
CA ALA A 30 8.28 2.08 -5.16
C ALA A 30 8.20 0.85 -6.11
N LYS A 31 9.09 0.76 -7.11
CA LYS A 31 9.13 -0.40 -8.03
C LYS A 31 9.55 -1.68 -7.34
N ALA A 32 10.34 -1.60 -6.27
CA ALA A 32 10.71 -2.74 -5.44
C ALA A 32 9.61 -3.11 -4.43
N GLY A 33 8.58 -2.27 -4.31
CA GLY A 33 7.59 -2.33 -3.25
C GLY A 33 8.03 -1.53 -2.02
N PHE A 34 7.06 -1.29 -1.14
CA PHE A 34 7.27 -0.54 0.10
C PHE A 34 6.22 -0.92 1.14
N VAL A 35 6.50 -0.61 2.40
CA VAL A 35 5.57 -0.85 3.52
C VAL A 35 5.16 0.49 4.11
N LEU A 36 3.87 0.67 4.32
CA LEU A 36 3.34 1.72 5.18
C LEU A 36 2.94 1.09 6.50
N GLU A 37 3.49 1.60 7.60
CA GLU A 37 3.26 1.04 8.92
C GLU A 37 2.86 2.13 9.92
N LYS A 38 1.91 1.78 10.78
CA LYS A 38 1.59 2.49 12.01
C LYS A 38 1.30 1.46 13.11
N PRO A 39 1.28 1.82 14.39
CA PRO A 39 0.98 0.85 15.44
C PRO A 39 -0.30 0.04 15.15
N GLY A 40 -0.15 -1.28 15.10
CA GLY A 40 -1.21 -2.24 14.87
C GLY A 40 -1.70 -2.39 13.42
N ILE A 41 -1.12 -1.68 12.44
CA ILE A 41 -1.48 -1.80 11.01
C ILE A 41 -0.23 -1.72 10.13
N SER A 42 -0.05 -2.70 9.25
CA SER A 42 1.03 -2.71 8.26
C SER A 42 0.46 -3.07 6.88
N SER A 43 0.77 -2.26 5.88
CA SER A 43 0.32 -2.43 4.50
C SER A 43 1.54 -2.50 3.59
N GLU A 44 1.78 -3.66 3.01
CA GLU A 44 2.86 -3.86 2.03
C GLU A 44 2.32 -3.72 0.61
N PHE A 45 2.93 -2.81 -0.16
CA PHE A 45 2.59 -2.53 -1.55
C PHE A 45 3.65 -3.14 -2.47
N ARG A 46 3.21 -3.89 -3.48
CA ARG A 46 4.09 -4.45 -4.51
C ARG A 46 3.45 -4.31 -5.89
N LEU A 47 4.27 -4.10 -6.91
CA LEU A 47 3.78 -4.13 -8.29
C LEU A 47 3.23 -5.53 -8.64
N ALA A 48 2.12 -5.54 -9.36
CA ALA A 48 1.52 -6.74 -9.93
C ALA A 48 1.24 -6.52 -11.43
N PRO A 49 1.14 -7.61 -12.22
CA PRO A 49 0.88 -7.50 -13.66
C PRO A 49 -0.40 -6.72 -14.00
N GLY A 50 -0.47 -6.14 -15.20
CA GLY A 50 -1.68 -5.47 -15.69
C GLY A 50 -1.89 -4.05 -15.17
N GLY A 51 -0.82 -3.39 -14.68
CA GLY A 51 -0.92 -2.05 -14.09
C GLY A 51 -1.49 -2.07 -12.66
N MET A 52 -1.35 -3.20 -11.98
CA MET A 52 -1.91 -3.44 -10.67
C MET A 52 -0.88 -3.21 -9.57
N VAL A 53 -1.36 -2.93 -8.38
CA VAL A 53 -0.60 -2.95 -7.14
C VAL A 53 -1.26 -3.96 -6.22
N ALA A 54 -0.51 -4.98 -5.82
CA ALA A 54 -0.92 -5.89 -4.77
C ALA A 54 -0.64 -5.23 -3.42
N VAL A 55 -1.62 -5.27 -2.52
CA VAL A 55 -1.50 -4.73 -1.16
C VAL A 55 -1.80 -5.84 -0.17
N ALA A 56 -0.81 -6.20 0.64
CA ALA A 56 -0.98 -7.12 1.76
C ALA A 56 -1.14 -6.31 3.04
N ASN A 57 -2.36 -6.29 3.59
CA ASN A 57 -2.68 -5.59 4.82
C ASN A 57 -2.69 -6.57 5.99
N LYS A 58 -2.03 -6.16 7.08
CA LYS A 58 -2.06 -6.81 8.38
C LYS A 58 -2.64 -5.85 9.40
N TYR A 59 -3.55 -6.35 10.21
CA TYR A 59 -4.19 -5.62 11.29
C TYR A 59 -3.98 -6.40 12.59
N GLN A 60 -3.87 -5.71 13.72
CA GLN A 60 -3.57 -6.34 15.00
C GLN A 60 -4.68 -7.27 15.52
N LEU A 61 -5.95 -6.92 15.24
CA LEU A 61 -7.12 -7.64 15.75
C LEU A 61 -8.02 -8.21 14.64
N ASP A 62 -7.76 -7.86 13.38
CA ASP A 62 -8.56 -8.30 12.23
C ASP A 62 -7.75 -9.26 11.35
N SER A 63 -8.47 -10.10 10.60
CA SER A 63 -7.85 -10.98 9.63
C SER A 63 -7.05 -10.22 8.58
N PRO A 64 -5.88 -10.74 8.18
CA PRO A 64 -5.14 -10.19 7.06
C PRO A 64 -6.00 -10.08 5.79
N GLN A 65 -5.67 -9.10 4.97
CA GLN A 65 -6.41 -8.80 3.76
C GLN A 65 -5.44 -8.61 2.60
N THR A 66 -5.71 -9.28 1.48
CA THR A 66 -5.02 -9.03 0.22
C THR A 66 -5.91 -8.19 -0.69
N GLN A 67 -5.39 -7.11 -1.26
CA GLN A 67 -6.08 -6.29 -2.25
C GLN A 67 -5.28 -6.23 -3.54
N TYR A 68 -5.98 -6.02 -4.65
CA TYR A 68 -5.38 -5.56 -5.90
C TYR A 68 -6.03 -4.24 -6.30
N LEU A 69 -5.19 -3.24 -6.52
CA LEU A 69 -5.57 -1.89 -6.90
C LEU A 69 -5.05 -1.59 -8.30
N TYR A 70 -5.94 -1.24 -9.23
CA TYR A 70 -5.53 -0.72 -10.54
C TYR A 70 -4.92 0.67 -10.37
N ALA A 71 -3.70 0.84 -10.89
CA ALA A 71 -2.86 2.03 -10.72
C ALA A 71 -2.68 2.50 -9.26
N GLY A 72 -2.80 1.57 -8.30
CA GLY A 72 -2.69 1.89 -6.87
C GLY A 72 -3.89 2.66 -6.29
N LEU A 73 -4.95 2.93 -7.06
CA LEU A 73 -6.06 3.78 -6.66
C LEU A 73 -7.41 3.05 -6.63
N ILE A 74 -7.70 2.23 -7.65
CA ILE A 74 -9.03 1.65 -7.85
C ILE A 74 -9.00 0.19 -7.41
N GLU A 75 -9.69 -0.15 -6.32
CA GLU A 75 -9.81 -1.54 -5.88
C GLU A 75 -10.57 -2.38 -6.89
N VAL A 76 -9.93 -3.45 -7.37
CA VAL A 76 -10.57 -4.45 -8.24
C VAL A 76 -10.88 -5.76 -7.53
N PHE A 77 -10.16 -6.06 -6.46
CA PHE A 77 -10.25 -7.33 -5.78
C PHE A 77 -9.81 -7.19 -4.34
N ARG A 78 -10.52 -7.88 -3.46
CA ARG A 78 -10.17 -8.05 -2.06
C ARG A 78 -10.43 -9.49 -1.65
N ASP A 79 -9.46 -10.09 -0.98
CA ASP A 79 -9.61 -11.33 -0.24
C ASP A 79 -9.31 -11.10 1.24
N SER A 80 -10.17 -11.65 2.09
CA SER A 80 -10.03 -11.67 3.54
C SER A 80 -10.90 -12.80 4.09
N ASP A 81 -10.63 -13.24 5.31
CA ASP A 81 -11.47 -14.24 5.99
C ASP A 81 -12.91 -13.76 6.19
N THR A 82 -13.12 -12.44 6.26
CA THR A 82 -14.45 -11.85 6.41
C THR A 82 -15.25 -11.82 5.10
N GLY A 83 -14.59 -12.03 3.96
CA GLY A 83 -15.22 -12.09 2.65
C GLY A 83 -14.29 -11.73 1.49
N ARG A 84 -14.74 -12.15 0.30
CA ARG A 84 -14.14 -11.84 -1.00
C ARG A 84 -15.02 -10.87 -1.76
N LEU A 85 -14.39 -9.90 -2.43
CA LEU A 85 -15.06 -9.05 -3.39
C LEU A 85 -14.24 -8.92 -4.67
N SER A 86 -14.93 -8.83 -5.80
CA SER A 86 -14.33 -8.48 -7.08
C SER A 86 -15.15 -7.36 -7.72
N MET A 87 -14.50 -6.28 -8.12
CA MET A 87 -15.09 -5.20 -8.91
C MET A 87 -14.73 -5.45 -10.36
N ILE A 88 -15.69 -5.94 -11.16
CA ILE A 88 -15.49 -6.19 -12.58
C ILE A 88 -15.75 -4.90 -13.34
N PRO A 89 -14.74 -4.25 -13.93
CA PRO A 89 -14.95 -3.03 -14.70
C PRO A 89 -15.71 -3.36 -15.99
N LEU A 90 -16.73 -2.55 -16.30
CA LEU A 90 -17.47 -2.63 -17.56
C LEU A 90 -16.81 -1.82 -18.68
N GLY A 91 -15.75 -1.07 -18.36
CA GLY A 91 -14.96 -0.27 -19.28
C GLY A 91 -13.46 -0.48 -19.11
N ASP A 92 -12.69 0.15 -19.99
CA ASP A 92 -11.23 0.11 -19.94
C ASP A 92 -10.69 1.09 -18.89
N LEU A 93 -10.22 0.57 -17.74
CA LEU A 93 -9.66 1.37 -16.65
C LEU A 93 -8.43 2.19 -17.07
N ARG A 94 -7.71 1.78 -18.13
CA ARG A 94 -6.55 2.54 -18.65
C ARG A 94 -6.95 3.95 -19.09
N LYS A 95 -8.20 4.13 -19.54
CA LYS A 95 -8.70 5.44 -20.00
C LYS A 95 -8.88 6.45 -18.87
N LEU A 96 -8.83 6.01 -17.61
CA LEU A 96 -8.91 6.89 -16.45
C LEU A 96 -7.58 7.57 -16.14
N PHE A 97 -6.46 7.05 -16.67
CA PHE A 97 -5.11 7.50 -16.36
C PHE A 97 -4.37 8.00 -17.61
N PRO A 98 -3.39 8.92 -17.47
CA PRO A 98 -3.01 9.61 -16.24
C PRO A 98 -4.10 10.58 -15.74
N LEU A 99 -4.11 10.84 -14.43
CA LEU A 99 -5.03 11.80 -13.82
C LEU A 99 -4.64 13.23 -14.21
N LYS A 100 -5.43 13.86 -15.08
CA LYS A 100 -5.16 15.24 -15.55
C LYS A 100 -6.01 16.23 -14.76
N ALA A 101 -5.41 17.34 -14.33
CA ALA A 101 -6.13 18.42 -13.65
C ALA A 101 -7.35 18.89 -14.46
N GLY A 102 -8.48 19.06 -13.80
CA GLY A 102 -9.78 19.42 -14.39
C GLY A 102 -10.53 18.26 -15.05
N ALA A 103 -9.92 17.08 -15.22
CA ALA A 103 -10.57 15.96 -15.87
C ALA A 103 -11.71 15.38 -15.01
N LYS A 104 -12.79 14.99 -15.68
CA LYS A 104 -13.91 14.25 -15.11
C LYS A 104 -14.09 12.96 -15.89
N SER A 105 -14.12 11.84 -15.19
CA SER A 105 -14.32 10.52 -15.79
C SER A 105 -15.31 9.71 -14.99
N LYS A 106 -16.00 8.80 -15.66
CA LYS A 106 -16.87 7.81 -15.04
C LYS A 106 -16.46 6.44 -15.54
N THR A 107 -16.52 5.46 -14.66
CA THR A 107 -16.42 4.04 -15.01
C THR A 107 -17.47 3.29 -14.22
N GLU A 108 -17.99 2.23 -14.81
CA GLU A 108 -18.97 1.36 -14.18
C GLU A 108 -18.34 0.03 -13.81
N PHE A 109 -18.84 -0.57 -12.74
CA PHE A 109 -18.42 -1.87 -12.25
C PHE A 109 -19.63 -2.74 -11.96
N VAL A 110 -19.43 -4.05 -12.04
CA VAL A 110 -20.28 -5.03 -11.38
C VAL A 110 -19.54 -5.55 -10.15
N ARG A 111 -20.14 -5.40 -8.97
CA ARG A 111 -19.59 -5.96 -7.74
C ARG A 111 -20.02 -7.41 -7.59
N LEU A 112 -19.05 -8.30 -7.56
CA LEU A 112 -19.23 -9.70 -7.18
C LEU A 112 -18.82 -9.90 -5.72
N SER A 113 -19.61 -10.65 -4.96
CA SER A 113 -19.28 -11.06 -3.59
C SER A 113 -19.72 -12.49 -3.34
N SER A 114 -19.08 -13.17 -2.39
CA SER A 114 -19.48 -14.55 -2.04
C SER A 114 -20.80 -14.64 -1.27
N LYS A 115 -21.31 -13.53 -0.73
CA LYS A 115 -22.47 -13.52 0.18
C LYS A 115 -23.78 -13.13 -0.50
N LYS A 116 -23.71 -12.36 -1.60
CA LYS A 116 -24.89 -11.79 -2.28
C LYS A 116 -24.68 -11.72 -3.78
N ALA A 117 -25.75 -12.00 -4.53
CA ALA A 117 -25.79 -11.76 -5.97
C ALA A 117 -25.64 -10.25 -6.27
N PRO A 118 -25.04 -9.88 -7.42
CA PRO A 118 -24.93 -8.48 -7.82
C PRO A 118 -26.32 -7.85 -7.98
N GLN A 119 -26.51 -6.65 -7.43
CA GLN A 119 -27.80 -5.95 -7.50
C GLN A 119 -27.88 -4.95 -8.68
N GLY A 120 -26.81 -4.80 -9.45
CA GLY A 120 -26.72 -3.88 -10.57
C GLY A 120 -25.30 -3.41 -10.82
N THR A 121 -25.18 -2.28 -11.52
CA THR A 121 -23.92 -1.60 -11.79
C THR A 121 -23.63 -0.53 -10.73
N GLU A 122 -22.36 -0.37 -10.38
CA GLU A 122 -21.85 0.68 -9.50
C GLU A 122 -21.03 1.67 -10.34
N THR A 123 -21.32 2.97 -10.21
CA THR A 123 -20.55 4.02 -10.92
C THR A 123 -19.48 4.62 -10.01
N LEU A 124 -18.22 4.58 -10.46
CA LEU A 124 -17.15 5.40 -9.92
C LEU A 124 -17.00 6.67 -10.77
N ALA A 125 -17.32 7.82 -10.17
CA ALA A 125 -17.08 9.12 -10.77
C ALA A 125 -15.82 9.75 -10.16
N LEU A 126 -14.83 10.03 -11.01
CA LEU A 126 -13.57 10.68 -10.62
C LEU A 126 -13.54 12.11 -11.15
N THR A 127 -13.25 13.07 -10.27
CA THR A 127 -13.00 14.46 -10.63
C THR A 127 -11.62 14.84 -10.12
N VAL A 128 -10.70 15.13 -11.03
CA VAL A 128 -9.33 15.53 -10.69
C VAL A 128 -9.32 17.05 -10.57
N LYS A 129 -9.19 17.58 -9.34
CA LYS A 129 -9.24 19.03 -9.12
C LYS A 129 -7.95 19.75 -9.55
N GLY A 130 -6.81 19.11 -9.37
CA GLY A 130 -5.50 19.71 -9.58
C GLY A 130 -4.41 18.86 -8.96
N ASN A 131 -3.25 19.47 -8.76
CA ASN A 131 -2.16 18.88 -7.99
C ASN A 131 -2.22 19.40 -6.55
N ASP A 132 -1.87 18.54 -5.62
CA ASP A 132 -1.73 18.90 -4.21
C ASP A 132 -0.37 18.47 -3.71
N THR A 133 0.14 19.15 -2.68
CA THR A 133 1.35 18.74 -1.97
C THR A 133 0.93 17.94 -0.76
N TYR A 134 1.30 16.67 -0.72
CA TYR A 134 0.94 15.76 0.35
C TYR A 134 2.11 15.54 1.30
N ARG A 135 1.82 15.32 2.60
CA ARG A 135 2.83 14.95 3.59
C ARG A 135 2.44 13.69 4.32
N LEU A 136 3.39 12.77 4.46
CA LEU A 136 3.26 11.55 5.25
C LEU A 136 4.44 11.47 6.22
N GLY A 137 4.19 11.77 7.49
CA GLY A 137 5.27 11.99 8.46
C GLY A 137 6.20 13.10 7.97
N ASP A 138 7.50 12.79 7.91
CA ASP A 138 8.52 13.72 7.44
C ASP A 138 8.61 13.79 5.91
N CYS A 139 8.00 12.84 5.19
CA CYS A 139 8.01 12.79 3.73
C CYS A 139 7.04 13.79 3.11
N LYS A 140 7.50 14.45 2.05
CA LYS A 140 6.74 15.41 1.24
C LYS A 140 6.64 14.89 -0.19
N TYR A 141 5.43 14.87 -0.74
CA TYR A 141 5.08 14.40 -2.07
C TYR A 141 4.37 15.49 -2.86
#